data_AF-A0A1X0NES0-F1
#
_entry.id   AF-A0A1X0NES0-F1
#
_cell.length_a   1.000
_cell.length_b   1.000
_cell.length_c   1.000
_cell.angle_alpha   90.00
_cell.angle_beta   90.00
_cell.angle_gamma   90.00
#
_symmetry.space_group_name_H-M   'P 1'
#
loop_
_entity.id
_entity.type
_entity.pdbx_description
1 polymer ?
#
loop_
_entity_poly.entity_id
_entity_poly.type
_entity_poly.pdbx_seq_one_letter_code
_entity_poly.pdbx_strand_id
1 'polypeptide(L)'
;AAHEIAHALGFDYKNFVDNKMVSTLENLRGKSRVVVVSAKLQEEAQKHYGCEDLEGVELAYADIGMTEVASHWAYRVAKDELMSSDTTYGAGYYTALTMGAFDGLPYYTANWGMEEPMTWGNGSGCEFIRGNCITNGQSKFPDMFCKEAVSRCTSDRFSVGVCSSLNGFYGKDEADECPYASPEATQTSEGLMRAPCTLMLTNKIPGSVTGNDSWCLDGESLVVKDATDTDKNVGGVCARVSCEEGKVMVMYAGNDNWYHCPEGDFLEPTSTSFVSGKIKCPKYREVCTIAPDGTSLLPLVE
;
A
#
# COMPACT_ATOMS: atom_id res chain seq x y z
N ALA A 1 -7.82 14.72 2.28
CA ALA A 1 -8.42 15.66 3.26
C ALA A 1 -8.01 15.29 4.69
N ALA A 2 -8.25 14.06 5.16
CA ALA A 2 -7.82 13.63 6.50
C ALA A 2 -6.32 13.84 6.76
N HIS A 3 -5.47 13.58 5.76
CA HIS A 3 -4.03 13.85 5.78
C HIS A 3 -3.69 15.30 6.18
N GLU A 4 -4.23 16.28 5.46
CA GLU A 4 -4.00 17.71 5.75
C GLU A 4 -4.57 18.13 7.11
N ILE A 5 -5.68 17.50 7.53
CA ILE A 5 -6.25 17.74 8.87
C ILE A 5 -5.28 17.23 9.94
N ALA A 6 -4.63 16.08 9.74
CA ALA A 6 -3.65 15.56 10.69
C ALA A 6 -2.45 16.52 10.85
N HIS A 7 -1.96 17.14 9.78
CA HIS A 7 -0.99 18.23 9.92
C HIS A 7 -1.51 19.38 10.79
N ALA A 8 -2.72 19.86 10.50
CA ALA A 8 -3.33 20.94 11.27
C ALA A 8 -3.55 20.58 12.75
N LEU A 9 -3.76 19.29 13.06
CA LEU A 9 -3.90 18.78 14.43
C LEU A 9 -2.56 18.56 15.14
N GLY A 10 -1.44 18.65 14.43
CA GLY A 10 -0.11 18.68 15.04
C GLY A 10 0.83 17.59 14.57
N PHE A 11 0.47 16.80 13.55
CA PHE A 11 1.43 15.90 12.87
C PHE A 11 2.44 16.75 12.09
N ASP A 12 3.48 17.19 12.79
CA ASP A 12 4.49 18.08 12.26
C ASP A 12 5.84 17.82 12.93
N TYR A 13 6.92 17.81 12.15
CA TYR A 13 8.26 17.56 12.64
C TYR A 13 8.65 18.52 13.76
N LYS A 14 8.33 19.82 13.64
CA LYS A 14 8.66 20.80 14.68
C LYS A 14 7.90 20.52 15.97
N ASN A 15 6.63 20.11 15.88
CA ASN A 15 5.85 19.72 17.05
C ASN A 15 6.46 18.49 17.74
N PHE A 16 6.92 17.49 16.99
CA PHE A 16 7.60 16.33 17.58
C PHE A 16 8.90 16.74 18.28
N VAL A 17 9.70 17.65 17.70
CA VAL A 17 10.91 18.19 18.35
C VAL A 17 10.57 18.92 19.65
N ASP A 18 9.59 19.83 19.62
CA ASP A 18 9.20 20.63 20.79
C ASP A 18 8.67 19.76 21.94
N ASN A 19 8.11 18.58 21.61
CA ASN A 19 7.63 17.58 22.57
C ASN A 19 8.65 16.46 22.88
N LYS A 20 9.90 16.57 22.41
CA LYS A 20 10.98 15.58 22.64
C LYS A 20 10.66 14.18 22.13
N MET A 21 9.91 14.10 21.03
CA MET A 21 9.49 12.87 20.38
C MET A 21 10.34 12.52 19.16
N VAL A 22 11.56 13.04 19.07
CA VAL A 22 12.45 12.84 17.93
C VAL A 22 13.78 12.25 18.39
N SER A 23 14.26 11.25 17.66
CA SER A 23 15.61 10.71 17.78
C SER A 23 16.28 10.60 16.41
N THR A 24 17.60 10.45 16.41
CA THR A 24 18.37 10.16 15.19
C THR A 24 19.02 8.78 15.34
N LEU A 25 18.71 7.88 14.42
CA LEU A 25 19.36 6.58 14.31
C LEU A 25 20.50 6.66 13.32
N GLU A 26 21.70 6.35 13.78
CA GLU A 26 22.90 6.33 12.96
C GLU A 26 23.04 5.02 12.19
N ASN A 27 23.54 5.08 10.95
CA ASN A 27 23.79 3.93 10.09
C ASN A 27 22.56 3.07 9.76
N LEU A 28 21.35 3.61 9.82
CA LEU A 28 20.16 2.94 9.33
C LEU A 28 20.21 2.88 7.80
N ARG A 29 20.43 1.67 7.26
CA ARG A 29 20.65 1.44 5.81
C ARG A 29 21.76 2.31 5.22
N GLY A 30 22.83 2.50 6.00
CA GLY A 30 24.02 3.26 5.61
C GLY A 30 23.88 4.78 5.69
N LYS A 31 22.83 5.29 6.35
CA LYS A 31 22.56 6.73 6.49
C LYS A 31 22.04 7.07 7.89
N SER A 32 22.16 8.33 8.29
CA SER A 32 21.50 8.84 9.51
C SER A 32 20.03 9.12 9.20
N ARG A 33 19.13 8.69 10.10
CA ARG A 33 17.68 8.77 9.90
C ARG A 33 16.99 9.34 11.12
N VAL A 34 16.11 10.30 10.89
CA VAL A 34 15.28 10.89 11.93
C VAL A 34 14.03 10.03 12.12
N VAL A 35 13.76 9.67 13.37
CA VAL A 35 12.62 8.84 13.76
C VAL A 35 11.77 9.54 14.81
N VAL A 36 10.47 9.28 14.78
CA VAL A 36 9.55 9.67 15.86
C VAL A 36 9.56 8.58 16.93
N VAL A 37 9.67 9.01 18.18
CA VAL A 37 9.73 8.14 19.37
C VAL A 37 8.64 8.54 20.36
N SER A 38 7.79 7.58 20.72
CA SER A 38 6.87 7.66 21.84
C SER A 38 6.57 6.23 22.31
N ALA A 39 6.26 6.05 23.60
CA ALA A 39 6.07 4.72 24.16
C ALA A 39 5.02 3.91 23.38
N LYS A 40 3.89 4.55 23.05
CA LYS A 40 2.79 3.89 22.37
C LYS A 40 3.04 3.69 20.87
N LEU A 41 3.67 4.67 20.19
CA LEU A 41 4.11 4.50 18.80
C LEU A 41 5.09 3.34 18.66
N GLN A 42 6.05 3.22 19.59
CA GLN A 42 7.04 2.14 19.57
C GLN A 42 6.36 0.78 19.75
N GLU A 43 5.48 0.63 20.74
CA GLU A 43 4.72 -0.62 20.96
C GLU A 43 3.98 -1.07 19.69
N GLU A 44 3.20 -0.17 19.08
CA GLU A 44 2.41 -0.51 17.90
C GLU A 44 3.26 -0.72 16.65
N ALA A 45 4.36 0.02 16.49
CA ALA A 45 5.30 -0.19 15.40
C ALA A 45 6.03 -1.54 15.54
N GLN A 46 6.49 -1.89 16.76
CA GLN A 46 7.12 -3.19 17.04
C GLN A 46 6.18 -4.34 16.69
N LYS A 47 4.90 -4.23 17.07
CA LYS A 47 3.84 -5.18 16.74
C LYS A 47 3.58 -5.24 15.23
N HIS A 48 3.45 -4.09 14.56
CA HIS A 48 3.19 -4.02 13.13
C HIS A 48 4.31 -4.65 12.32
N TYR A 49 5.56 -4.24 12.53
CA TYR A 49 6.69 -4.77 11.76
C TYR A 49 7.17 -6.15 12.25
N GLY A 50 6.82 -6.58 13.47
CA GLY A 50 7.38 -7.78 14.09
C GLY A 50 8.87 -7.60 14.44
N CYS A 51 9.22 -6.43 14.96
CA CYS A 51 10.59 -6.08 15.34
C CYS A 51 10.62 -5.51 16.76
N GLU A 52 10.92 -6.35 17.76
CA GLU A 52 10.76 -6.03 19.19
C GLU A 52 11.66 -4.90 19.71
N ASP A 53 12.81 -4.67 19.07
CA ASP A 53 13.78 -3.64 19.46
C ASP A 53 13.72 -2.42 18.53
N LEU A 54 12.59 -2.20 17.84
CA LEU A 54 12.39 -1.01 17.03
C LEU A 54 12.31 0.24 17.92
N GLU A 55 13.21 1.18 17.66
CA GLU A 55 13.38 2.40 18.48
C GLU A 55 12.40 3.51 18.12
N GLY A 56 11.88 3.55 16.90
CA GLY A 56 10.96 4.58 16.42
C GLY A 56 10.57 4.37 14.96
N VAL A 57 9.73 5.27 14.45
CA VAL A 57 9.24 5.22 13.06
C VAL A 57 9.86 6.35 12.25
N GLU A 58 10.42 5.99 11.10
CA GLU A 58 11.20 6.88 10.24
C GLU A 58 10.37 7.97 9.55
N LEU A 59 10.86 9.21 9.60
CA LEU A 59 10.31 10.33 8.83
C LEU A 59 10.95 10.42 7.45
N ALA A 60 10.17 10.92 6.49
CA ALA A 60 10.64 11.25 5.15
C ALA A 60 11.49 12.54 5.15
N TYR A 61 12.12 12.83 4.03
CA TYR A 61 12.86 14.07 3.79
C TYR A 61 12.29 14.81 2.59
N ALA A 62 12.28 16.14 2.66
CA ALA A 62 11.72 17.01 1.63
C ALA A 62 12.71 17.27 0.49
N ASP A 63 13.95 16.80 0.60
CA ASP A 63 15.03 16.99 -0.38
C ASP A 63 15.92 15.75 -0.54
N ILE A 64 16.47 15.57 -1.75
CA ILE A 64 17.38 14.45 -2.10
C ILE A 64 18.65 14.45 -1.24
N GLY A 65 19.04 15.63 -0.73
CA GLY A 65 20.21 15.80 0.12
C GLY A 65 19.99 15.35 1.56
N MET A 66 18.75 14.98 1.93
CA MET A 66 18.36 14.60 3.28
C MET A 66 18.68 15.69 4.32
N THR A 67 18.56 16.95 3.92
CA THR A 67 18.87 18.10 4.76
C THR A 67 17.65 18.68 5.47
N GLU A 68 16.45 18.41 4.95
CA GLU A 68 15.17 18.89 5.46
C GLU A 68 14.26 17.70 5.78
N VAL A 69 14.04 17.45 7.07
CA VAL A 69 13.10 16.42 7.54
C VAL A 69 11.68 16.88 7.23
N ALA A 70 10.91 16.02 6.56
CA ALA A 70 9.52 16.27 6.26
C ALA A 70 8.60 15.81 7.39
N SER A 71 7.42 16.41 7.47
CA SER A 71 6.37 16.05 8.42
C SER A 71 5.56 14.82 7.98
N HIS A 72 6.20 13.80 7.41
CA HIS A 72 5.57 12.60 6.87
C HIS A 72 6.33 11.35 7.29
N TRP A 73 5.65 10.21 7.38
CA TRP A 73 6.33 8.92 7.43
C TRP A 73 7.08 8.66 6.13
N ALA A 74 8.26 8.06 6.22
CA ALA A 74 8.97 7.60 5.03
C ALA A 74 8.13 6.56 4.29
N TYR A 75 7.84 6.79 3.00
CA TYR A 75 7.03 5.86 2.18
C TYR A 75 7.55 4.43 2.25
N ARG A 76 8.88 4.25 2.35
CA ARG A 76 9.52 2.95 2.44
C ARG A 76 8.96 2.13 3.60
N VAL A 77 8.75 2.73 4.77
CA VAL A 77 8.26 2.02 5.96
C VAL A 77 6.75 2.01 6.05
N ALA A 78 6.07 3.04 5.52
CA ALA A 78 4.65 3.27 5.72
C ALA A 78 3.96 3.78 4.44
N LYS A 79 4.11 3.07 3.32
CA LYS A 79 3.65 3.52 1.98
C LYS A 79 2.14 3.80 1.91
N ASP A 80 1.34 2.94 2.53
CA ASP A 80 -0.12 3.01 2.46
C ASP A 80 -0.74 3.73 3.66
N GLU A 81 0.07 4.35 4.51
CA GLU A 81 -0.35 5.04 5.74
C GLU A 81 -0.89 6.45 5.44
N LEU A 82 -1.83 6.92 6.27
CA LEU A 82 -2.44 8.25 6.18
C LEU A 82 -1.41 9.36 6.01
N MET A 83 -0.34 9.35 6.78
CA MET A 83 0.73 10.35 6.81
C MET A 83 1.98 9.92 6.03
N SER A 84 1.83 8.98 5.08
CA SER A 84 2.91 8.60 4.17
C SER A 84 3.39 9.79 3.34
N SER A 85 4.69 9.83 3.03
CA SER A 85 5.23 10.77 2.03
C SER A 85 4.82 10.43 0.59
N ASP A 86 4.32 9.21 0.34
CA ASP A 86 3.72 8.83 -0.95
C ASP A 86 2.21 9.10 -0.97
N THR A 87 1.86 10.37 -0.79
CA THR A 87 0.45 10.83 -0.71
C THR A 87 -0.34 10.65 -2.00
N THR A 88 0.33 10.34 -3.12
CA THR A 88 -0.33 10.21 -4.43
C THR A 88 -0.76 8.77 -4.72
N TYR A 89 -0.08 7.76 -4.16
CA TYR A 89 -0.29 6.34 -4.50
C TYR A 89 -0.52 5.42 -3.29
N GLY A 90 -0.64 5.94 -2.08
CA GLY A 90 -0.98 5.17 -0.88
C GLY A 90 -2.49 5.07 -0.64
N ALA A 91 -2.91 4.02 0.08
CA ALA A 91 -4.29 3.88 0.53
C ALA A 91 -4.73 5.00 1.49
N GLY A 92 -3.79 5.51 2.27
CA GLY A 92 -4.06 6.52 3.29
C GLY A 92 -4.70 5.97 4.56
N TYR A 93 -4.37 4.72 4.93
CA TYR A 93 -4.90 4.06 6.12
C TYR A 93 -4.53 4.83 7.39
N TYR A 94 -5.51 5.15 8.22
CA TYR A 94 -5.28 5.76 9.53
C TYR A 94 -4.88 4.68 10.53
N THR A 95 -3.59 4.34 10.52
CA THR A 95 -3.06 3.22 11.29
C THR A 95 -2.70 3.59 12.72
N ALA A 96 -2.35 2.55 13.49
CA ALA A 96 -1.75 2.68 14.80
C ALA A 96 -0.47 3.53 14.83
N LEU A 97 0.23 3.70 13.68
CA LEU A 97 1.42 4.54 13.60
C LEU A 97 1.08 6.02 13.77
N THR A 98 0.17 6.56 12.97
CA THR A 98 -0.25 7.97 13.12
C THR A 98 -1.01 8.19 14.43
N MET A 99 -1.84 7.22 14.85
CA MET A 99 -2.51 7.29 16.15
C MET A 99 -1.50 7.33 17.31
N GLY A 100 -0.45 6.50 17.29
CA GLY A 100 0.59 6.48 18.32
C GLY A 100 1.47 7.73 18.34
N ALA A 101 1.66 8.37 17.19
CA ALA A 101 2.30 9.68 17.13
C ALA A 101 1.42 10.76 17.78
N PHE A 102 0.10 10.76 17.54
CA PHE A 102 -0.81 11.70 18.22
C PHE A 102 -0.95 11.44 19.72
N ASP A 103 -0.99 10.17 20.14
CA ASP A 103 -1.08 9.78 21.56
C ASP A 103 0.18 10.18 22.34
N GLY A 104 1.33 10.27 21.67
CA GLY A 104 2.56 10.80 22.25
C GLY A 104 2.57 12.32 22.42
N LEU A 105 1.75 13.05 21.65
CA LEU A 105 1.60 14.49 21.78
C LEU A 105 0.67 14.81 22.97
N PRO A 106 0.86 15.97 23.65
CA PRO A 106 0.11 16.30 24.87
C PRO A 106 -1.36 16.73 24.60
N TYR A 107 -1.85 16.58 23.37
CA TYR A 107 -3.12 17.15 22.94
C TYR A 107 -4.26 16.11 22.92
N TYR A 108 -3.94 14.84 22.68
CA TYR A 108 -4.93 13.81 22.37
C TYR A 108 -4.61 12.50 23.08
N THR A 109 -5.61 11.62 23.11
CA THR A 109 -5.45 10.21 23.44
C THR A 109 -6.13 9.43 22.33
N ALA A 110 -5.44 8.45 21.76
CA ALA A 110 -5.97 7.64 20.69
C ALA A 110 -7.07 6.70 21.22
N ASN A 111 -8.12 6.52 20.42
CA ASN A 111 -9.13 5.51 20.66
C ASN A 111 -8.66 4.18 20.05
N TRP A 112 -7.90 3.39 20.82
CA TRP A 112 -7.33 2.12 20.38
C TRP A 112 -8.39 1.06 20.08
N GLY A 113 -8.10 0.16 19.14
CA GLY A 113 -9.05 -0.81 18.58
C GLY A 113 -9.77 -0.30 17.31
N MET A 114 -9.54 0.96 16.94
CA MET A 114 -10.08 1.61 15.74
C MET A 114 -9.05 1.81 14.63
N GLU A 115 -7.79 1.44 14.88
CA GLU A 115 -6.71 1.53 13.89
C GLU A 115 -7.03 0.74 12.62
N GLU A 116 -6.82 1.36 11.47
CA GLU A 116 -6.93 0.64 10.21
C GLU A 116 -5.70 -0.26 10.01
N PRO A 117 -5.89 -1.52 9.58
CA PRO A 117 -4.79 -2.43 9.33
C PRO A 117 -4.08 -2.06 8.02
N MET A 118 -2.77 -1.88 8.07
CA MET A 118 -1.93 -1.75 6.89
C MET A 118 -1.22 -3.07 6.60
N THR A 119 -1.22 -3.51 5.35
CA THR A 119 -0.48 -4.71 4.91
C THR A 119 0.99 -4.40 4.69
N TRP A 120 1.30 -3.20 4.20
CA TRP A 120 2.67 -2.74 3.97
C TRP A 120 3.52 -2.82 5.24
N GLY A 121 4.61 -3.57 5.18
CA GLY A 121 5.56 -3.78 6.28
C GLY A 121 5.08 -4.73 7.38
N ASN A 122 3.83 -5.21 7.35
CA ASN A 122 3.27 -5.99 8.44
C ASN A 122 3.94 -7.37 8.59
N GLY A 123 4.53 -7.64 9.74
CA GLY A 123 5.25 -8.88 10.04
C GLY A 123 6.53 -9.09 9.22
N SER A 124 7.09 -8.01 8.66
CA SER A 124 8.26 -8.08 7.77
C SER A 124 9.61 -8.25 8.49
N GLY A 125 9.62 -8.13 9.81
CA GLY A 125 10.78 -8.29 10.70
C GLY A 125 11.75 -7.11 10.69
N CYS A 126 12.72 -7.12 11.60
CA CYS A 126 13.71 -6.05 11.73
C CYS A 126 14.57 -5.83 10.46
N GLU A 127 14.74 -6.87 9.65
CA GLU A 127 15.47 -6.77 8.38
C GLU A 127 14.77 -5.81 7.41
N PHE A 128 13.44 -5.71 7.47
CA PHE A 128 12.72 -4.71 6.69
C PHE A 128 13.03 -3.30 7.15
N ILE A 129 13.34 -3.05 8.41
CA ILE A 129 13.68 -1.69 8.86
C ILE A 129 15.16 -1.40 8.63
N ARG A 130 16.04 -2.34 8.95
CA ARG A 130 17.50 -2.13 9.02
C ARG A 130 18.22 -2.48 7.72
N GLY A 131 17.65 -3.38 6.93
CA GLY A 131 18.26 -3.93 5.73
C GLY A 131 17.82 -3.24 4.45
N ASN A 132 18.56 -3.55 3.40
CA ASN A 132 18.24 -3.14 2.03
C ASN A 132 17.01 -3.91 1.53
N CYS A 133 16.10 -3.23 0.83
CA CYS A 133 14.98 -3.83 0.12
C CYS A 133 15.45 -4.72 -1.05
N ILE A 134 16.52 -4.32 -1.74
CA ILE A 134 17.12 -5.08 -2.85
C ILE A 134 18.52 -5.56 -2.46
N THR A 135 18.80 -6.85 -2.63
CA THR A 135 20.14 -7.43 -2.43
C THR A 135 20.48 -8.33 -3.62
N ASN A 136 21.66 -8.14 -4.21
CA ASN A 136 22.11 -8.89 -5.40
C ASN A 136 21.08 -8.87 -6.56
N GLY A 137 20.36 -7.75 -6.70
CA GLY A 137 19.36 -7.57 -7.75
C GLY A 137 18.05 -8.32 -7.55
N GLN A 138 17.80 -8.88 -6.35
CA GLN A 138 16.53 -9.50 -5.96
C GLN A 138 15.91 -8.77 -4.77
N SER A 139 14.59 -8.68 -4.74
CA SER A 139 13.86 -8.13 -3.59
C SER A 139 13.88 -9.10 -2.42
N LYS A 140 14.24 -8.63 -1.23
CA LYS A 140 14.05 -9.37 0.03
C LYS A 140 12.59 -9.40 0.47
N PHE A 141 11.78 -8.49 -0.05
CA PHE A 141 10.37 -8.33 0.29
C PHE A 141 9.53 -8.28 -1.00
N PRO A 142 9.38 -9.41 -1.70
CA PRO A 142 8.74 -9.46 -3.03
C PRO A 142 7.26 -9.06 -3.02
N ASP A 143 6.61 -9.05 -1.87
CA ASP A 143 5.23 -8.57 -1.72
C ASP A 143 5.13 -7.04 -1.72
N MET A 144 6.21 -6.34 -1.39
CA MET A 144 6.26 -4.87 -1.30
C MET A 144 7.08 -4.24 -2.43
N PHE A 145 8.27 -4.79 -2.67
CA PHE A 145 9.20 -4.27 -3.65
C PHE A 145 9.36 -5.22 -4.83
N CYS A 146 9.33 -4.67 -6.04
CA CYS A 146 9.32 -5.41 -7.29
C CYS A 146 10.54 -5.06 -8.14
N LYS A 147 10.77 -5.79 -9.24
CA LYS A 147 11.78 -5.40 -10.25
C LYS A 147 11.29 -5.65 -11.67
N GLU A 148 10.32 -6.54 -11.81
CA GLU A 148 9.84 -7.02 -13.10
C GLU A 148 8.94 -5.98 -13.79
N ALA A 149 8.94 -5.99 -15.11
CA ALA A 149 8.08 -5.14 -15.93
C ALA A 149 6.64 -5.65 -16.02
N VAL A 150 6.35 -6.87 -15.56
CA VAL A 150 5.00 -7.43 -15.56
C VAL A 150 4.17 -6.65 -14.55
N SER A 151 2.97 -6.23 -14.98
CA SER A 151 2.05 -5.52 -14.10
C SER A 151 1.66 -6.39 -12.90
N ARG A 152 1.38 -5.80 -11.75
CA ARG A 152 0.91 -6.50 -10.55
C ARG A 152 0.01 -5.59 -9.73
N CYS A 153 -0.72 -6.11 -8.77
CA CYS A 153 -1.54 -5.24 -7.95
C CYS A 153 -0.67 -4.30 -7.09
N THR A 154 -1.16 -3.07 -6.92
CA THR A 154 -0.67 -2.16 -5.88
C THR A 154 -0.93 -2.79 -4.50
N SER A 155 -0.15 -2.43 -3.49
CA SER A 155 -0.26 -3.00 -2.14
C SER A 155 -1.61 -2.73 -1.47
N ASP A 156 -2.28 -1.65 -1.87
CA ASP A 156 -3.64 -1.27 -1.48
C ASP A 156 -4.75 -1.94 -2.31
N ARG A 157 -4.38 -2.73 -3.33
CA ARG A 157 -5.27 -3.39 -4.29
C ARG A 157 -6.18 -2.46 -5.09
N PHE A 158 -6.00 -1.15 -5.06
CA PHE A 158 -6.87 -0.23 -5.81
C PHE A 158 -6.60 -0.20 -7.31
N SER A 159 -5.43 -0.64 -7.75
CA SER A 159 -5.05 -0.58 -9.17
C SER A 159 -4.17 -1.75 -9.58
N VAL A 160 -4.22 -2.06 -10.88
CA VAL A 160 -3.10 -2.74 -11.53
C VAL A 160 -1.96 -1.72 -11.65
N GLY A 161 -0.80 -2.08 -11.14
CA GLY A 161 0.39 -1.26 -11.09
C GLY A 161 1.53 -1.80 -11.94
N VAL A 162 2.46 -0.92 -12.25
CA VAL A 162 3.73 -1.23 -12.92
C VAL A 162 4.85 -0.96 -11.94
N CYS A 163 5.88 -1.81 -11.97
CA CYS A 163 7.01 -1.62 -11.09
C CYS A 163 7.76 -0.32 -11.42
N SER A 164 7.86 0.57 -10.44
CA SER A 164 8.54 1.86 -10.58
C SER A 164 9.13 2.32 -9.26
N SER A 165 10.26 3.02 -9.32
CA SER A 165 10.78 3.77 -8.18
C SER A 165 10.00 5.08 -8.00
N LEU A 166 9.87 5.54 -6.76
CA LEU A 166 9.26 6.83 -6.46
C LEU A 166 10.10 7.95 -7.12
N ASN A 167 9.54 8.64 -8.10
CA ASN A 167 10.17 9.78 -8.75
C ASN A 167 9.85 11.06 -7.96
N GLY A 168 10.82 11.59 -7.22
CA GLY A 168 10.64 12.83 -6.45
C GLY A 168 11.67 12.98 -5.33
N PHE A 169 11.55 14.06 -4.56
CA PHE A 169 12.42 14.32 -3.40
C PHE A 169 12.29 13.21 -2.35
N TYR A 170 11.07 12.78 -2.02
CA TYR A 170 10.77 11.73 -1.03
C TYR A 170 11.25 10.31 -1.39
N GLY A 171 11.70 10.08 -2.62
CA GLY A 171 11.95 8.74 -3.18
C GLY A 171 13.42 8.37 -3.36
N LYS A 172 14.27 9.38 -3.55
CA LYS A 172 15.69 9.22 -3.90
C LYS A 172 16.62 9.08 -2.69
N ASP A 173 16.04 9.06 -1.50
CA ASP A 173 16.79 9.02 -0.25
C ASP A 173 17.19 7.60 0.18
N GLU A 174 16.66 6.57 -0.47
CA GLU A 174 17.06 5.18 -0.24
C GLU A 174 18.25 4.79 -1.11
N ALA A 175 19.30 4.25 -0.48
CA ALA A 175 20.57 3.96 -1.15
C ALA A 175 20.46 2.82 -2.18
N ASP A 176 19.47 1.96 -2.03
CA ASP A 176 19.26 0.76 -2.83
C ASP A 176 18.06 0.84 -3.78
N GLU A 177 17.40 2.02 -3.84
CA GLU A 177 16.20 2.31 -4.63
C GLU A 177 15.13 1.22 -4.45
N CYS A 178 14.06 1.49 -3.69
CA CYS A 178 13.03 0.49 -3.39
C CYS A 178 11.79 0.64 -4.29
N PRO A 179 11.83 0.15 -5.55
CA PRO A 179 10.70 0.20 -6.46
C PRO A 179 9.55 -0.66 -5.94
N TYR A 180 8.35 -0.17 -6.17
CA TYR A 180 7.10 -0.83 -5.80
C TYR A 180 6.12 -0.72 -6.98
N ALA A 181 5.01 -1.43 -6.90
CA ALA A 181 3.97 -1.32 -7.90
C ALA A 181 3.24 0.02 -7.73
N SER A 182 3.46 0.95 -8.65
CA SER A 182 2.68 2.20 -8.72
C SER A 182 1.53 2.03 -9.72
N PRO A 183 0.36 2.67 -9.49
CA PRO A 183 -0.78 2.51 -10.40
C PRO A 183 -0.44 2.85 -11.86
N GLU A 184 -0.86 1.98 -12.80
CA GLU A 184 -0.62 2.20 -14.22
C GLU A 184 -1.28 3.50 -14.68
N ALA A 185 -0.50 4.30 -15.42
CA ALA A 185 -0.89 5.64 -15.81
C ALA A 185 -0.98 5.73 -17.33
N THR A 186 -2.14 6.14 -17.84
CA THR A 186 -2.39 6.37 -19.26
C THR A 186 -2.44 7.85 -19.55
N GLN A 187 -1.72 8.31 -20.56
CA GLN A 187 -1.81 9.70 -21.00
C GLN A 187 -3.14 9.93 -21.74
N THR A 188 -3.86 10.98 -21.35
CA THR A 188 -5.12 11.43 -21.97
C THR A 188 -4.97 12.87 -22.42
N SER A 189 -5.96 13.36 -23.19
CA SER A 189 -6.04 14.78 -23.58
C SER A 189 -6.15 15.74 -22.39
N GLU A 190 -6.56 15.24 -21.22
CA GLU A 190 -6.70 16.00 -19.97
C GLU A 190 -5.49 15.82 -19.03
N GLY A 191 -4.47 15.07 -19.46
CA GLY A 191 -3.26 14.80 -18.67
C GLY A 191 -3.10 13.31 -18.34
N LEU A 192 -2.25 13.03 -17.35
CA LEU A 192 -1.97 11.66 -16.92
C LEU A 192 -3.17 11.12 -16.13
N MET A 193 -3.92 10.20 -16.72
CA MET A 193 -5.05 9.52 -16.07
C MET A 193 -4.61 8.15 -15.60
N ARG A 194 -4.72 7.90 -14.29
CA ARG A 194 -4.51 6.57 -13.74
C ARG A 194 -5.84 5.82 -13.72
N ALA A 195 -5.79 4.52 -13.94
CA ALA A 195 -6.99 3.70 -14.03
C ALA A 195 -7.12 2.81 -12.78
N PRO A 196 -7.70 3.33 -11.68
CA PRO A 196 -8.04 2.48 -10.55
C PRO A 196 -9.13 1.50 -10.97
N CYS A 197 -9.17 0.36 -10.30
CA CYS A 197 -10.19 -0.66 -10.54
C CYS A 197 -11.61 -0.13 -10.31
N THR A 198 -11.75 0.91 -9.49
CA THR A 198 -13.02 1.56 -9.19
C THR A 198 -13.51 2.51 -10.27
N LEU A 199 -12.65 3.00 -11.16
CA LEU A 199 -13.08 3.87 -12.25
C LEU A 199 -13.72 3.01 -13.35
N MET A 200 -14.99 3.33 -13.68
CA MET A 200 -15.72 2.76 -14.83
C MET A 200 -15.12 3.25 -16.15
N LEU A 201 -13.86 2.92 -16.41
CA LEU A 201 -13.17 3.12 -17.68
C LEU A 201 -13.33 1.85 -18.50
N THR A 202 -14.16 1.91 -19.52
CA THR A 202 -14.33 0.81 -20.46
C THR A 202 -13.00 0.46 -21.16
N ASN A 203 -12.59 -0.80 -21.05
CA ASN A 203 -11.64 -1.50 -21.94
C ASN A 203 -10.17 -1.04 -21.97
N LYS A 204 -9.61 -0.47 -20.89
CA LYS A 204 -8.17 -0.13 -20.87
C LYS A 204 -7.27 -1.08 -20.09
N ILE A 205 -7.80 -1.82 -19.13
CA ILE A 205 -7.01 -2.77 -18.33
C ILE A 205 -7.31 -4.19 -18.87
N PRO A 206 -6.35 -4.88 -19.49
CA PRO A 206 -6.56 -6.21 -20.06
C PRO A 206 -7.05 -7.22 -19.01
N GLY A 207 -7.97 -8.10 -19.42
CA GLY A 207 -8.53 -9.14 -18.54
C GLY A 207 -9.28 -8.64 -17.30
N SER A 208 -9.66 -7.35 -17.25
CA SER A 208 -10.18 -6.72 -16.05
C SER A 208 -11.62 -6.25 -16.20
N VAL A 209 -12.38 -6.31 -15.10
CA VAL A 209 -13.70 -5.68 -14.94
C VAL A 209 -13.62 -4.61 -13.86
N THR A 210 -14.06 -3.40 -14.19
CA THR A 210 -14.02 -2.23 -13.31
C THR A 210 -15.42 -1.85 -12.85
N GLY A 211 -15.50 -1.21 -11.68
CA GLY A 211 -16.74 -0.86 -11.00
C GLY A 211 -16.44 -0.43 -9.57
N ASN A 212 -17.37 0.26 -8.90
CA ASN A 212 -17.11 0.82 -7.56
C ASN A 212 -16.75 -0.25 -6.50
N ASP A 213 -17.06 -1.52 -6.76
CA ASP A 213 -16.75 -2.69 -5.95
C ASP A 213 -15.61 -3.56 -6.53
N SER A 214 -14.87 -3.03 -7.52
CA SER A 214 -13.74 -3.73 -8.13
C SER A 214 -12.42 -3.48 -7.40
N TRP A 215 -11.68 -4.56 -7.22
CA TRP A 215 -10.36 -4.59 -6.61
C TRP A 215 -9.37 -5.29 -7.53
N CYS A 216 -8.09 -4.96 -7.39
CA CYS A 216 -7.01 -5.68 -8.05
C CYS A 216 -6.70 -6.98 -7.31
N LEU A 217 -6.82 -8.10 -8.04
CA LEU A 217 -6.47 -9.43 -7.57
C LEU A 217 -5.19 -9.90 -8.25
N ASP A 218 -4.24 -10.40 -7.46
CA ASP A 218 -2.97 -10.90 -7.97
C ASP A 218 -3.19 -12.14 -8.84
N GLY A 219 -2.30 -12.37 -9.80
CA GLY A 219 -2.34 -13.50 -10.71
C GLY A 219 -1.09 -14.38 -10.65
N GLU A 220 -1.25 -15.65 -11.01
CA GLU A 220 -0.12 -16.55 -11.28
C GLU A 220 -0.16 -16.98 -12.75
N SER A 221 0.90 -16.62 -13.47
CA SER A 221 1.07 -16.93 -14.89
C SER A 221 -0.12 -16.53 -15.77
N LEU A 222 -0.79 -15.42 -15.43
CA LEU A 222 -1.95 -14.94 -16.17
C LEU A 222 -1.56 -14.43 -17.56
N VAL A 223 -2.27 -14.96 -18.55
CA VAL A 223 -2.27 -14.45 -19.93
C VAL A 223 -3.69 -14.07 -20.28
N VAL A 224 -3.90 -12.81 -20.63
CA VAL A 224 -5.22 -12.24 -20.90
C VAL A 224 -5.29 -11.64 -22.29
N LYS A 225 -6.49 -11.53 -22.83
CA LYS A 225 -6.75 -10.80 -24.06
C LYS A 225 -6.86 -9.30 -23.78
N ASP A 226 -6.13 -8.50 -24.55
CA ASP A 226 -6.31 -7.05 -24.56
C ASP A 226 -7.46 -6.61 -25.49
N ALA A 227 -7.70 -5.31 -25.59
CA ALA A 227 -8.77 -4.76 -26.44
C ALA A 227 -8.58 -5.01 -27.94
N THR A 228 -7.38 -5.45 -28.36
CA THR A 228 -7.03 -5.81 -29.75
C THR A 228 -7.00 -7.32 -29.99
N ASP A 229 -7.43 -8.11 -29.01
CA ASP A 229 -7.38 -9.58 -29.01
C ASP A 229 -5.94 -10.16 -29.00
N THR A 230 -4.97 -9.36 -28.56
CA THR A 230 -3.58 -9.76 -28.38
C THR A 230 -3.37 -10.36 -26.98
N ASP A 231 -2.55 -11.40 -26.90
CA ASP A 231 -2.18 -12.05 -25.64
C ASP A 231 -1.22 -11.16 -24.86
N LYS A 232 -1.55 -10.85 -23.60
CA LYS A 232 -0.73 -10.04 -22.69
C LYS A 232 -0.49 -10.77 -21.39
N ASN A 233 0.78 -10.85 -20.98
CA ASN A 233 1.15 -11.32 -19.66
C ASN A 233 0.83 -10.23 -18.62
N VAL A 234 0.11 -10.62 -17.58
CA VAL A 234 -0.25 -9.73 -16.45
C VAL A 234 -0.01 -10.48 -15.14
N GLY A 235 0.33 -9.76 -14.08
CA GLY A 235 0.46 -10.30 -12.72
C GLY A 235 -0.69 -9.89 -11.81
N GLY A 236 -1.70 -9.20 -12.34
CA GLY A 236 -2.92 -8.86 -11.63
C GLY A 236 -3.99 -8.30 -12.57
N VAL A 237 -5.25 -8.43 -12.17
CA VAL A 237 -6.43 -7.97 -12.92
C VAL A 237 -7.44 -7.34 -11.96
N CYS A 238 -8.22 -6.36 -12.43
CA CYS A 238 -9.36 -5.89 -11.65
C CYS A 238 -10.52 -6.88 -11.78
N ALA A 239 -11.14 -7.20 -10.66
CA ALA A 239 -12.34 -8.03 -10.59
C ALA A 239 -13.32 -7.41 -9.60
N ARG A 240 -14.63 -7.57 -9.83
CA ARG A 240 -15.63 -7.16 -8.85
C ARG A 240 -15.57 -8.11 -7.66
N VAL A 241 -15.63 -7.55 -6.46
CA VAL A 241 -15.58 -8.30 -5.20
C VAL A 241 -16.86 -8.03 -4.43
N SER A 242 -17.51 -9.09 -3.96
CA SER A 242 -18.59 -9.04 -2.98
C SER A 242 -18.14 -9.77 -1.71
N CYS A 243 -18.43 -9.16 -0.57
CA CYS A 243 -18.06 -9.66 0.75
C CYS A 243 -19.33 -10.08 1.48
N GLU A 244 -19.67 -11.36 1.41
CA GLU A 244 -20.91 -11.91 1.97
C GLU A 244 -20.58 -12.97 3.03
N GLU A 245 -21.11 -12.80 4.24
CA GLU A 245 -20.93 -13.76 5.35
C GLU A 245 -19.45 -14.10 5.65
N GLY A 246 -18.53 -13.13 5.52
CA GLY A 246 -17.10 -13.36 5.74
C GLY A 246 -16.40 -14.09 4.59
N LYS A 247 -17.05 -14.26 3.44
CA LYS A 247 -16.49 -14.87 2.23
C LYS A 247 -16.23 -13.83 1.17
N VAL A 248 -15.18 -14.05 0.40
CA VAL A 248 -14.87 -13.26 -0.79
C VAL A 248 -15.49 -13.95 -2.01
N MET A 249 -16.38 -13.24 -2.68
CA MET A 249 -16.94 -13.65 -3.97
C MET A 249 -16.32 -12.76 -5.06
N VAL A 250 -15.90 -13.37 -6.17
CA VAL A 250 -15.21 -12.68 -7.26
C VAL A 250 -15.98 -12.86 -8.56
N MET A 251 -16.18 -11.77 -9.29
CA MET A 251 -16.62 -11.76 -10.68
C MET A 251 -15.49 -11.17 -11.54
N TYR A 252 -14.92 -11.98 -12.42
CA TYR A 252 -13.82 -11.61 -13.31
C TYR A 252 -14.31 -11.37 -14.74
N ALA A 253 -13.47 -10.74 -15.57
CA ALA A 253 -13.84 -10.34 -16.92
C ALA A 253 -14.29 -11.51 -17.82
N GLY A 254 -15.26 -11.26 -18.71
CA GLY A 254 -15.70 -12.23 -19.71
C GLY A 254 -16.89 -13.10 -19.31
N ASN A 255 -17.49 -12.87 -18.13
CA ASN A 255 -18.79 -13.40 -17.73
C ASN A 255 -19.40 -12.55 -16.58
N ASP A 256 -20.65 -12.85 -16.21
CA ASP A 256 -21.37 -12.19 -15.11
C ASP A 256 -21.62 -13.14 -13.91
N ASN A 257 -20.77 -14.16 -13.72
CA ASN A 257 -20.91 -15.13 -12.64
C ASN A 257 -20.03 -14.76 -11.43
N TRP A 258 -20.54 -15.08 -10.24
CA TRP A 258 -19.79 -14.95 -8.99
C TRP A 258 -19.19 -16.28 -8.56
N TYR A 259 -17.92 -16.26 -8.21
CA TYR A 259 -17.15 -17.43 -7.78
C TYR A 259 -16.67 -17.24 -6.35
N HIS A 260 -16.87 -18.25 -5.51
CA HIS A 260 -16.30 -18.27 -4.17
C HIS A 260 -14.78 -18.36 -4.25
N CYS A 261 -14.09 -17.44 -3.57
CA CYS A 261 -12.64 -17.30 -3.62
C CYS A 261 -12.05 -17.45 -2.20
N PRO A 262 -11.76 -18.68 -1.74
CA PRO A 262 -11.19 -18.91 -0.41
C PRO A 262 -9.81 -18.27 -0.29
N GLU A 263 -9.53 -17.59 0.84
CA GLU A 263 -8.24 -16.93 1.07
C GLU A 263 -7.04 -17.87 0.80
N GLY A 264 -6.10 -17.41 -0.04
CA GLY A 264 -4.88 -18.15 -0.39
C GLY A 264 -5.06 -19.23 -1.46
N ASP A 265 -6.29 -19.52 -1.87
CA ASP A 265 -6.60 -20.41 -3.00
C ASP A 265 -6.53 -19.66 -4.34
N PHE A 266 -6.95 -20.31 -5.42
CA PHE A 266 -6.94 -19.77 -6.76
C PHE A 266 -8.25 -20.03 -7.51
N LEU A 267 -8.64 -19.08 -8.35
CA LEU A 267 -9.65 -19.25 -9.37
C LEU A 267 -8.97 -19.50 -10.72
N GLU A 268 -9.45 -20.48 -11.46
CA GLU A 268 -9.04 -20.74 -12.85
C GLU A 268 -10.11 -20.13 -13.79
N PRO A 269 -9.85 -18.96 -14.40
CA PRO A 269 -10.83 -18.30 -15.24
C PRO A 269 -11.13 -19.12 -16.50
N THR A 270 -12.41 -19.31 -16.83
CA THR A 270 -12.84 -20.12 -17.98
C THR A 270 -13.39 -19.30 -19.15
N SER A 271 -13.47 -17.98 -18.99
CA SER A 271 -13.99 -17.06 -20.01
C SER A 271 -12.95 -16.74 -21.08
N THR A 272 -13.41 -16.30 -22.26
CA THR A 272 -12.57 -15.93 -23.41
C THR A 272 -11.61 -14.76 -23.16
N SER A 273 -11.83 -13.98 -22.10
CA SER A 273 -10.91 -12.89 -21.70
C SER A 273 -9.57 -13.41 -21.15
N PHE A 274 -9.49 -14.69 -20.78
CA PHE A 274 -8.32 -15.34 -20.21
C PHE A 274 -7.86 -16.48 -21.12
N VAL A 275 -6.56 -16.50 -21.41
CA VAL A 275 -5.91 -17.54 -22.22
C VAL A 275 -5.35 -18.64 -21.33
N SER A 276 -4.72 -18.25 -20.22
CA SER A 276 -4.17 -19.18 -19.23
C SER A 276 -3.89 -18.49 -17.89
N GLY A 277 -3.52 -19.29 -16.89
CA GLY A 277 -3.17 -18.85 -15.55
C GLY A 277 -4.34 -18.83 -14.59
N LYS A 278 -4.12 -18.29 -13.40
CA LYS A 278 -5.08 -18.31 -12.30
C LYS A 278 -5.05 -17.02 -11.50
N ILE A 279 -6.20 -16.62 -10.97
CA ILE A 279 -6.37 -15.45 -10.10
C ILE A 279 -6.21 -15.93 -8.66
N LYS A 280 -5.34 -15.29 -7.90
CA LYS A 280 -5.12 -15.58 -6.48
C LYS A 280 -6.23 -14.95 -5.64
N CYS A 281 -6.80 -15.73 -4.75
CA CYS A 281 -7.80 -15.25 -3.82
C CYS A 281 -7.16 -14.39 -2.73
N PRO A 282 -7.60 -13.12 -2.58
CA PRO A 282 -7.03 -12.20 -1.61
C PRO A 282 -7.43 -12.60 -0.19
N LYS A 283 -6.78 -12.00 0.80
CA LYS A 283 -7.29 -12.08 2.18
C LYS A 283 -8.56 -11.26 2.29
N TYR A 284 -9.51 -11.71 3.11
CA TYR A 284 -10.77 -10.98 3.31
C TYR A 284 -10.51 -9.52 3.71
N ARG A 285 -9.56 -9.31 4.64
CA ARG A 285 -9.20 -7.98 5.15
C ARG A 285 -8.57 -7.03 4.13
N GLU A 286 -8.17 -7.50 2.96
CA GLU A 286 -7.52 -6.68 1.93
C GLU A 286 -8.52 -6.09 0.93
N VAL A 287 -9.74 -6.62 0.89
CA VAL A 287 -10.78 -6.23 -0.10
C VAL A 287 -12.17 -6.04 0.54
N CYS A 288 -12.33 -6.33 1.83
CA CYS A 288 -13.61 -6.30 2.54
C CYS A 288 -13.62 -5.42 3.81
N THR A 289 -12.63 -4.56 4.01
CA THR A 289 -12.57 -3.62 5.16
C THR A 289 -13.10 -2.23 4.84
N ILE A 290 -13.31 -1.93 3.56
CA ILE A 290 -13.82 -0.64 3.08
C ILE A 290 -15.00 -0.91 2.15
N ALA A 291 -16.11 -0.23 2.39
CA ALA A 291 -17.28 -0.28 1.53
C ALA A 291 -17.06 0.54 0.25
N PRO A 292 -17.84 0.31 -0.82
CA PRO A 292 -17.71 1.07 -2.07
C PRO A 292 -17.88 2.59 -1.95
N ASP A 293 -18.47 3.08 -0.85
CA ASP A 293 -18.63 4.52 -0.53
C ASP A 293 -17.48 5.09 0.32
N GLY A 294 -16.45 4.28 0.62
CA GLY A 294 -15.29 4.65 1.41
C GLY A 294 -15.50 4.51 2.93
N THR A 295 -16.65 4.01 3.38
CA THR A 295 -16.87 3.76 4.82
C THR A 295 -16.12 2.51 5.28
N SER A 296 -15.62 2.53 6.53
CA SER A 296 -15.00 1.35 7.13
C SER A 296 -16.07 0.29 7.44
N LEU A 297 -15.80 -0.95 7.04
CA LEU A 297 -16.58 -2.14 7.37
C LEU A 297 -16.00 -2.91 8.57
N LEU A 298 -14.94 -2.40 9.19
CA LEU A 298 -14.42 -2.97 10.41
C LEU A 298 -15.48 -2.83 11.51
N PRO A 299 -15.85 -3.92 12.20
CA PRO A 299 -16.72 -3.80 13.36
C PRO A 299 -16.02 -2.90 14.39
N LEU A 300 -16.74 -1.92 14.93
CA LEU A 300 -16.32 -1.21 16.13
C LEU A 300 -16.04 -2.28 17.18
N VAL A 301 -14.79 -2.40 17.62
CA VAL A 301 -14.46 -3.29 18.73
C VAL A 301 -15.11 -2.68 19.97
N GLU A 302 -16.16 -3.32 20.48
CA GLU A 302 -16.78 -3.01 21.79
C GLU A 302 -15.85 -3.36 22.96
#